data_AF-A0ABC8RPV6-F1
#
_entry.id   AF-A0ABC8RPV6-F1
#
_cell.length_a   1.000
_cell.length_b   1.000
_cell.length_c   1.000
_cell.angle_alpha   90.00
_cell.angle_beta   90.00
_cell.angle_gamma   90.00
#
_symmetry.space_group_name_H-M   'P 1'
#
loop_
_entity.id
_entity.type
_entity.pdbx_description
1 polymer ?
#
loop_
_entity_poly.entity_id
_entity_poly.type
_entity_poly.pdbx_seq_one_letter_code
_entity_poly.pdbx_strand_id
1 'polypeptide(L)'
;MKSHPHPERPDRLQAIAASLATAGIFPGRCCPISAREITREELQMDVCGNKFELICVRSMHAGIVNDGWPLFAILASKGCNGDAVHSSENIEDVELTSRIFASYFTPDTYANEHSACAARLAAGLCADLASAICTGHAKNGFALVRPPGHHAGVKQAMGFCLHNNAAVAASAALVAGAKKVLIVDWDVHHGNGTQEIFEQSKPVLYISLHRHEGGKFYPGTGAADE
;
A
#
# COMPACT_ATOMS: atom_id res chain seq x y z
N MET A 1 10.88 21.59 -27.74
CA MET A 1 10.85 20.15 -27.46
C MET A 1 9.40 19.69 -27.40
N LYS A 2 9.01 18.63 -28.10
CA LYS A 2 7.69 18.03 -27.87
C LYS A 2 7.70 17.47 -26.44
N SER A 3 6.78 17.89 -25.59
CA SER A 3 6.59 17.24 -24.29
C SER A 3 6.20 15.79 -24.57
N HIS A 4 7.03 14.84 -24.15
CA HIS A 4 6.62 13.45 -24.16
C HIS A 4 5.54 13.28 -23.08
N PRO A 5 4.39 12.66 -23.40
CA PRO A 5 3.35 12.43 -22.39
C PRO A 5 3.89 11.53 -21.28
N HIS A 6 3.42 11.78 -20.05
CA HIS A 6 3.86 11.03 -18.88
C HIS A 6 3.51 9.52 -19.04
N PRO A 7 4.44 8.59 -18.77
CA PRO A 7 4.20 7.17 -19.01
C PRO A 7 3.21 6.55 -18.02
N GLU A 8 3.23 6.97 -16.75
CA GLU A 8 2.19 6.63 -15.77
C GLU A 8 0.96 7.51 -16.05
N ARG A 9 -0.12 6.90 -16.56
CA ARG A 9 -1.32 7.61 -17.02
C ARG A 9 -2.59 6.74 -16.92
N PRO A 10 -3.79 7.33 -16.91
CA PRO A 10 -5.05 6.61 -16.74
C PRO A 10 -5.30 5.47 -17.74
N ASP A 11 -4.85 5.63 -18.99
CA ASP A 11 -5.01 4.63 -20.06
C ASP A 11 -4.51 3.24 -19.66
N ARG A 12 -3.53 3.15 -18.75
CA ARG A 12 -2.99 1.87 -18.26
C ARG A 12 -4.09 0.99 -17.66
N LEU A 13 -4.88 1.53 -16.71
CA LEU A 13 -5.97 0.78 -16.09
C LEU A 13 -7.12 0.56 -17.05
N GLN A 14 -7.43 1.55 -17.90
CA GLN A 14 -8.51 1.44 -18.90
C GLN A 14 -8.25 0.30 -19.87
N ALA A 15 -7.01 0.16 -20.36
CA ALA A 15 -6.64 -0.91 -21.28
C ALA A 15 -6.72 -2.30 -20.62
N ILE A 16 -6.24 -2.43 -19.37
CA ILE A 16 -6.32 -3.70 -18.63
C ILE A 16 -7.79 -4.06 -18.35
N ALA A 17 -8.60 -3.11 -17.87
CA ALA A 17 -10.01 -3.33 -17.59
C ALA A 17 -10.79 -3.75 -18.84
N ALA A 18 -10.56 -3.10 -19.99
CA ALA A 18 -11.19 -3.47 -21.25
C ALA A 18 -10.79 -4.88 -21.72
N SER A 19 -9.51 -5.26 -21.53
CA SER A 19 -9.02 -6.60 -21.85
C SER A 19 -9.66 -7.67 -20.94
N LEU A 20 -9.72 -7.43 -19.63
CA LEU A 20 -10.38 -8.33 -18.67
C LEU A 20 -11.87 -8.50 -18.97
N ALA A 21 -12.55 -7.42 -19.37
CA ALA A 21 -13.96 -7.47 -19.76
C ALA A 21 -14.17 -8.28 -21.04
N THR A 22 -13.32 -8.06 -22.05
CA THR A 22 -13.37 -8.81 -23.33
C THR A 22 -13.14 -10.31 -23.10
N ALA A 23 -12.26 -10.67 -22.16
CA ALA A 23 -11.98 -12.05 -21.79
C ALA A 23 -13.04 -12.67 -20.87
N GLY A 24 -14.06 -11.91 -20.43
CA GLY A 24 -15.08 -12.38 -19.48
C GLY A 24 -14.55 -12.69 -18.08
N ILE A 25 -13.38 -12.12 -17.72
CA ILE A 25 -12.74 -12.32 -16.42
C ILE A 25 -13.38 -11.37 -15.40
N PHE A 26 -13.45 -10.09 -15.73
CA PHE A 26 -14.04 -9.07 -14.87
C PHE A 26 -14.76 -7.97 -15.69
N PRO A 27 -16.07 -7.73 -15.45
CA PRO A 27 -16.96 -8.51 -14.58
C PRO A 27 -17.17 -9.93 -15.14
N GLY A 28 -17.48 -10.91 -14.27
CA GLY A 28 -17.76 -12.28 -14.69
C GLY A 28 -17.26 -13.31 -13.69
N ARG A 29 -16.04 -13.79 -13.90
CA ARG A 29 -15.45 -14.88 -13.08
C ARG A 29 -14.87 -14.41 -11.75
N CYS A 30 -14.57 -13.11 -11.62
CA CYS A 30 -14.02 -12.51 -10.41
C CYS A 30 -15.10 -11.70 -9.68
N CYS A 31 -15.13 -11.82 -8.34
CA CYS A 31 -15.96 -10.98 -7.49
C CYS A 31 -15.30 -9.60 -7.29
N PRO A 32 -16.05 -8.50 -7.34
CA PRO A 32 -15.52 -7.19 -6.97
C PRO A 32 -15.32 -7.09 -5.45
N ILE A 33 -14.34 -6.28 -5.04
CA ILE A 33 -14.23 -5.75 -3.69
C ILE A 33 -14.60 -4.26 -3.75
N SER A 34 -15.41 -3.80 -2.80
CA SER A 34 -15.79 -2.39 -2.68
C SER A 34 -14.55 -1.54 -2.38
N ALA A 35 -14.32 -0.51 -3.18
CA ALA A 35 -13.23 0.43 -2.92
C ALA A 35 -13.56 1.31 -1.71
N ARG A 36 -12.57 1.55 -0.86
CA ARG A 36 -12.57 2.57 0.17
C ARG A 36 -11.24 3.31 0.18
N GLU A 37 -11.24 4.51 0.70
CA GLU A 37 -9.99 5.18 1.02
C GLU A 37 -9.36 4.52 2.26
N ILE A 38 -8.07 4.24 2.17
CA ILE A 38 -7.27 3.82 3.32
C ILE A 38 -7.30 4.93 4.39
N THR A 39 -7.27 4.57 5.67
CA THR A 39 -7.16 5.56 6.75
C THR A 39 -5.71 6.03 6.93
N ARG A 40 -5.54 7.15 7.64
CA ARG A 40 -4.21 7.64 7.98
C ARG A 40 -3.47 6.66 8.89
N GLU A 41 -4.18 6.07 9.85
CA GLU A 41 -3.63 5.10 10.80
C GLU A 41 -3.11 3.85 10.08
N GLU A 42 -3.84 3.38 9.08
CA GLU A 42 -3.41 2.26 8.25
C GLU A 42 -2.16 2.57 7.42
N LEU A 43 -2.01 3.81 6.92
CA LEU A 43 -0.80 4.27 6.22
C LEU A 43 0.41 4.46 7.18
N GLN A 44 0.16 4.59 8.49
CA GLN A 44 1.19 4.76 9.51
C GLN A 44 1.46 3.48 10.32
N MET A 45 0.94 2.33 9.88
CA MET A 45 1.09 1.10 10.65
C MET A 45 2.55 0.67 10.80
N ASP A 46 2.86 0.17 11.99
CA ASP A 46 4.16 -0.41 12.33
C ASP A 46 4.38 -1.73 11.56
N VAL A 47 5.57 -1.89 10.98
CA VAL A 47 6.00 -3.07 10.23
C VAL A 47 7.06 -3.90 10.97
N CYS A 48 7.51 -3.45 12.14
CA CYS A 48 8.37 -4.20 13.03
C CYS A 48 7.52 -5.05 13.98
N GLY A 49 7.63 -6.38 13.82
CA GLY A 49 6.88 -7.38 14.59
C GLY A 49 7.20 -7.48 16.09
N ASN A 50 7.51 -6.38 16.78
CA ASN A 50 7.72 -6.35 18.22
C ASN A 50 6.45 -5.88 18.96
N LYS A 51 5.75 -6.87 19.54
CA LYS A 51 4.66 -6.75 20.53
C LYS A 51 3.37 -6.09 20.04
N PHE A 52 2.44 -6.91 19.55
CA PHE A 52 1.04 -6.69 19.89
C PHE A 52 0.89 -6.98 21.40
N GLU A 53 0.82 -5.93 22.21
CA GLU A 53 0.34 -6.08 23.58
C GLU A 53 -1.18 -6.26 23.51
N LEU A 54 -1.61 -7.48 23.85
CA LEU A 54 -3.00 -7.91 23.90
C LEU A 54 -3.78 -7.02 24.89
N ILE A 55 -4.64 -6.11 24.41
CA ILE A 55 -5.68 -5.55 25.27
C ILE A 55 -6.86 -6.52 25.31
N CYS A 56 -6.83 -7.37 26.32
CA CYS A 56 -8.02 -8.05 26.82
C CYS A 56 -8.79 -7.06 27.70
N VAL A 57 -9.90 -6.49 27.23
CA VAL A 57 -10.94 -5.99 28.16
C VAL A 57 -11.96 -7.09 28.34
N ARG A 58 -11.79 -7.87 29.41
CA ARG A 58 -12.87 -8.70 29.94
C ARG A 58 -13.65 -7.82 30.91
N SER A 59 -14.93 -7.54 30.62
CA SER A 59 -15.87 -7.22 31.69
C SER A 59 -16.82 -8.39 31.87
N MET A 60 -16.63 -9.11 32.98
CA MET A 60 -17.66 -9.96 33.55
C MET A 60 -18.68 -9.04 34.24
N HIS A 61 -19.93 -9.00 33.74
CA HIS A 61 -21.16 -9.33 34.50
C HIS A 61 -22.42 -8.98 33.68
N ALA A 62 -23.33 -9.95 33.67
CA ALA A 62 -24.76 -9.96 33.32
C ALA A 62 -25.44 -8.69 32.76
N GLY A 63 -26.14 -8.85 31.63
CA GLY A 63 -27.13 -7.89 31.14
C GLY A 63 -27.71 -8.30 29.77
N ILE A 64 -29.02 -8.18 29.61
CA ILE A 64 -29.87 -8.70 28.53
C ILE A 64 -30.17 -7.58 27.51
N VAL A 65 -30.07 -7.92 26.21
CA VAL A 65 -30.53 -7.29 24.94
C VAL A 65 -30.42 -5.79 24.57
N ASN A 66 -30.13 -5.64 23.27
CA ASN A 66 -30.62 -4.71 22.23
C ASN A 66 -29.88 -3.39 21.91
N ASP A 67 -29.64 -3.27 20.59
CA ASP A 67 -29.37 -2.11 19.73
C ASP A 67 -28.00 -1.40 19.75
N GLY A 68 -27.50 -1.13 18.54
CA GLY A 68 -26.61 0.03 18.24
C GLY A 68 -25.12 -0.25 17.99
N TRP A 69 -24.59 0.31 16.90
CA TRP A 69 -23.18 0.28 16.43
C TRP A 69 -22.20 1.04 17.37
N PRO A 70 -20.93 1.27 16.99
CA PRO A 70 -19.78 0.36 16.89
C PRO A 70 -18.74 0.65 18.00
N LEU A 71 -17.93 -0.32 18.43
CA LEU A 71 -16.76 -0.03 19.26
C LEU A 71 -15.51 0.09 18.37
N PHE A 72 -15.12 1.33 18.08
CA PHE A 72 -13.77 1.67 17.65
C PHE A 72 -12.83 1.57 18.85
N ALA A 73 -11.83 0.71 18.75
CA ALA A 73 -10.66 0.76 19.64
C ALA A 73 -9.49 1.31 18.83
N ILE A 74 -9.16 2.59 19.06
CA ILE A 74 -7.89 3.17 18.63
C ILE A 74 -6.88 2.89 19.75
N LEU A 75 -5.85 2.12 19.43
CA LEU A 75 -4.66 1.99 20.26
C LEU A 75 -3.45 2.38 19.45
N ALA A 76 -2.88 3.54 19.78
CA ALA A 76 -1.56 3.93 19.30
C ALA A 76 -0.51 3.06 20.00
N SER A 77 0.26 2.30 19.22
CA SER A 77 1.47 1.68 19.74
C SER A 77 2.48 2.78 20.10
N LYS A 78 3.30 2.54 21.13
CA LYS A 78 4.57 3.26 21.24
C LYS A 78 5.41 2.78 20.05
N GLY A 79 5.37 3.54 18.96
CA GLY A 79 6.12 3.25 17.75
C GLY A 79 7.59 3.02 18.09
N CYS A 80 8.16 1.96 17.56
CA CYS A 80 9.59 1.90 17.40
C CYS A 80 9.97 3.07 16.48
N ASN A 81 10.84 3.95 16.94
CA ASN A 81 11.25 5.14 16.17
C ASN A 81 11.82 4.68 14.82
N GLY A 82 11.03 4.77 13.73
CA GLY A 82 11.47 4.45 12.37
C GLY A 82 10.67 3.38 11.61
N ASP A 83 9.70 2.70 12.24
CA ASP A 83 9.19 1.43 11.70
C ASP A 83 7.76 1.49 11.11
N ALA A 84 7.28 2.66 10.67
CA ALA A 84 5.95 2.79 10.03
C ALA A 84 6.04 2.63 8.50
N VAL A 85 4.94 2.19 7.85
CA VAL A 85 4.86 2.16 6.38
C VAL A 85 5.15 3.54 5.78
N HIS A 86 4.52 4.60 6.32
CA HIS A 86 4.82 5.98 5.98
C HIS A 86 4.89 6.87 7.21
N SER A 87 5.75 7.90 7.15
CA SER A 87 5.81 8.96 8.14
C SER A 87 4.57 9.88 8.04
N SER A 88 4.27 10.59 9.13
CA SER A 88 3.20 11.60 9.14
C SER A 88 3.39 12.63 8.04
N GLU A 89 4.63 13.06 7.83
CA GLU A 89 5.00 14.10 6.87
C GLU A 89 4.72 13.64 5.44
N ASN A 90 5.12 12.42 5.06
CA ASN A 90 4.85 11.90 3.72
C ASN A 90 3.35 11.81 3.43
N ILE A 91 2.55 11.38 4.42
CA ILE A 91 1.10 11.32 4.27
C ILE A 91 0.54 12.74 4.11
N GLU A 92 0.94 13.67 4.97
CA GLU A 92 0.49 15.06 4.90
C GLU A 92 0.85 15.74 3.57
N ASP A 93 2.06 15.52 3.05
CA ASP A 93 2.50 16.03 1.76
C ASP A 93 1.62 15.51 0.62
N VAL A 94 1.26 14.22 0.65
CA VAL A 94 0.32 13.62 -0.32
C VAL A 94 -1.06 14.21 -0.19
N GLU A 95 -1.62 14.32 1.02
CA GLU A 95 -2.93 14.90 1.25
C GLU A 95 -3.02 16.37 0.80
N LEU A 96 -1.94 17.14 0.98
CA LEU A 96 -1.89 18.55 0.60
C LEU A 96 -2.08 18.77 -0.91
N THR A 97 -1.73 17.78 -1.73
CA THR A 97 -1.93 17.84 -3.19
C THR A 97 -3.39 17.98 -3.59
N SER A 98 -4.34 17.53 -2.75
CA SER A 98 -5.79 17.72 -2.98
C SER A 98 -6.22 19.18 -3.03
N ARG A 99 -5.40 20.10 -2.49
CA ARG A 99 -5.67 21.53 -2.38
C ARG A 99 -4.88 22.37 -3.40
N ILE A 100 -4.11 21.72 -4.26
CA ILE A 100 -3.21 22.35 -5.21
C ILE A 100 -3.56 21.83 -6.61
N PHE A 101 -3.66 22.73 -7.59
CA PHE A 101 -4.01 22.35 -8.96
C PHE A 101 -3.04 21.34 -9.58
N ALA A 102 -1.73 21.55 -9.38
CA ALA A 102 -0.69 20.61 -9.77
C ALA A 102 0.56 20.79 -8.89
N SER A 103 1.22 19.68 -8.58
CA SER A 103 2.47 19.65 -7.82
C SER A 103 3.38 18.52 -8.31
N TYR A 104 4.63 18.55 -7.89
CA TYR A 104 5.63 17.52 -8.17
C TYR A 104 6.40 17.23 -6.88
N PHE A 105 6.48 15.96 -6.47
CA PHE A 105 7.33 15.52 -5.34
C PHE A 105 8.79 15.39 -5.79
N THR A 106 8.96 14.91 -7.02
CA THR A 106 10.22 14.78 -7.75
C THR A 106 9.96 15.15 -9.22
N PRO A 107 11.00 15.36 -10.06
CA PRO A 107 10.80 15.73 -11.47
C PRO A 107 9.91 14.77 -12.28
N ASP A 108 9.78 13.52 -11.84
CA ASP A 108 8.99 12.47 -12.48
C ASP A 108 7.69 12.13 -11.71
N THR A 109 7.51 12.56 -10.47
CA THR A 109 6.36 12.18 -9.64
C THR A 109 5.43 13.37 -9.47
N TYR A 110 4.44 13.45 -10.36
CA TYR A 110 3.44 14.51 -10.37
C TYR A 110 2.22 14.17 -9.52
N ALA A 111 1.50 15.21 -9.11
CA ALA A 111 0.17 15.11 -8.53
C ALA A 111 -0.72 16.27 -8.98
N ASN A 112 -2.02 16.06 -8.90
CA ASN A 112 -3.09 17.05 -9.06
C ASN A 112 -4.11 16.90 -7.93
N GLU A 113 -5.18 17.69 -7.95
CA GLU A 113 -6.21 17.70 -6.91
C GLU A 113 -6.89 16.33 -6.64
N HIS A 114 -6.77 15.35 -7.54
CA HIS A 114 -7.36 14.02 -7.41
C HIS A 114 -6.37 12.95 -6.96
N SER A 115 -5.07 13.26 -6.92
CA SER A 115 -4.00 12.28 -6.75
C SER A 115 -3.97 11.69 -5.33
N ALA A 116 -4.25 12.51 -4.31
CA ALA A 116 -4.38 12.04 -2.92
C ALA A 116 -5.49 10.96 -2.80
N CYS A 117 -6.70 11.26 -3.25
CA CYS A 117 -7.82 10.31 -3.22
C CYS A 117 -7.51 9.03 -4.01
N ALA A 118 -6.91 9.16 -5.21
CA ALA A 118 -6.51 8.01 -6.00
C ALA A 118 -5.47 7.12 -5.28
N ALA A 119 -4.46 7.71 -4.64
CA ALA A 119 -3.45 6.98 -3.87
C ALA A 119 -4.08 6.27 -2.66
N ARG A 120 -5.02 6.91 -1.96
CA ARG A 120 -5.74 6.30 -0.84
C ARG A 120 -6.65 5.15 -1.26
N LEU A 121 -7.33 5.27 -2.40
CA LEU A 121 -8.14 4.19 -2.97
C LEU A 121 -7.28 3.01 -3.41
N ALA A 122 -6.12 3.27 -4.01
CA ALA A 122 -5.16 2.23 -4.40
C ALA A 122 -4.68 1.43 -3.18
N ALA A 123 -4.22 2.12 -2.14
CA ALA A 123 -3.78 1.50 -0.90
C ALA A 123 -4.93 0.77 -0.18
N GLY A 124 -6.13 1.37 -0.13
CA GLY A 124 -7.31 0.81 0.53
C GLY A 124 -7.78 -0.50 -0.13
N LEU A 125 -7.84 -0.52 -1.46
CA LEU A 125 -8.13 -1.76 -2.21
C LEU A 125 -7.11 -2.86 -1.94
N CYS A 126 -5.82 -2.51 -1.82
CA CYS A 126 -4.77 -3.48 -1.52
C CYS A 126 -4.87 -4.03 -0.09
N ALA A 127 -5.16 -3.17 0.90
CA ALA A 127 -5.38 -3.56 2.28
C ALA A 127 -6.58 -4.50 2.44
N ASP A 128 -7.73 -4.14 1.85
CA ASP A 128 -8.97 -4.92 1.95
C ASP A 128 -8.86 -6.26 1.23
N LEU A 129 -8.21 -6.28 0.06
CA LEU A 129 -7.95 -7.52 -0.66
C LEU A 129 -7.03 -8.46 0.13
N ALA A 130 -5.97 -7.92 0.73
CA ALA A 130 -5.07 -8.70 1.59
C ALA A 130 -5.81 -9.27 2.81
N SER A 131 -6.58 -8.43 3.51
CA SER A 131 -7.38 -8.85 4.66
C SER A 131 -8.40 -9.93 4.29
N ALA A 132 -9.13 -9.75 3.19
CA ALA A 132 -10.12 -10.72 2.70
C ALA A 132 -9.48 -12.08 2.37
N ILE A 133 -8.28 -12.08 1.77
CA ILE A 133 -7.55 -13.32 1.47
C ILE A 133 -7.04 -13.97 2.76
N CYS A 134 -6.41 -13.20 3.65
CA CYS A 134 -5.85 -13.73 4.90
C CYS A 134 -6.92 -14.31 5.83
N THR A 135 -8.12 -13.73 5.85
CA THR A 135 -9.26 -14.18 6.66
C THR A 135 -10.10 -15.27 5.99
N GLY A 136 -9.76 -15.69 4.76
CA GLY A 136 -10.45 -16.76 4.03
C GLY A 136 -11.74 -16.36 3.33
N HIS A 137 -12.07 -15.06 3.27
CA HIS A 137 -13.22 -14.55 2.50
C HIS A 137 -12.97 -14.58 0.98
N ALA A 138 -11.71 -14.59 0.56
CA ALA A 138 -11.31 -14.80 -0.83
C ALA A 138 -10.14 -15.79 -0.91
N LYS A 139 -10.07 -16.56 -2.00
CA LYS A 139 -8.95 -17.50 -2.23
C LYS A 139 -7.68 -16.78 -2.68
N ASN A 140 -7.83 -15.79 -3.56
CA ASN A 140 -6.78 -14.98 -4.15
C ASN A 140 -7.40 -13.69 -4.71
N GLY A 141 -6.57 -12.82 -5.28
CA GLY A 141 -7.01 -11.52 -5.75
C GLY A 141 -6.04 -10.83 -6.68
N PHE A 142 -6.54 -9.83 -7.40
CA PHE A 142 -5.74 -8.93 -8.22
C PHE A 142 -6.22 -7.49 -8.00
N ALA A 143 -5.35 -6.64 -7.44
CA ALA A 143 -5.64 -5.23 -7.24
C ALA A 143 -5.30 -4.43 -8.52
N LEU A 144 -6.31 -4.04 -9.29
CA LEU A 144 -6.14 -3.20 -10.48
C LEU A 144 -6.09 -1.72 -10.07
N VAL A 145 -4.92 -1.23 -9.65
CA VAL A 145 -4.77 0.07 -8.99
C VAL A 145 -3.74 1.00 -9.65
N ARG A 146 -3.92 2.31 -9.44
CA ARG A 146 -2.93 3.36 -9.70
C ARG A 146 -3.15 4.53 -8.73
N PRO A 147 -2.12 5.33 -8.39
CA PRO A 147 -0.70 5.26 -8.78
C PRO A 147 0.01 3.97 -8.30
N PRO A 148 1.20 3.63 -8.86
CA PRO A 148 2.04 2.55 -8.32
C PRO A 148 2.54 2.89 -6.90
N GLY A 149 3.28 1.97 -6.26
CA GLY A 149 3.67 2.14 -4.86
C GLY A 149 5.09 1.77 -4.44
N HIS A 150 5.78 0.84 -5.12
CA HIS A 150 7.00 0.23 -4.57
C HIS A 150 8.22 1.16 -4.43
N HIS A 151 8.22 2.32 -5.08
CA HIS A 151 9.24 3.36 -4.91
C HIS A 151 8.93 4.34 -3.77
N ALA A 152 7.68 4.37 -3.27
CA ALA A 152 7.33 5.20 -2.13
C ALA A 152 7.94 4.60 -0.86
N GLY A 153 8.87 5.35 -0.27
CA GLY A 153 9.56 5.00 0.96
C GLY A 153 8.79 5.43 2.21
N VAL A 154 9.44 5.37 3.37
CA VAL A 154 8.82 5.82 4.63
C VAL A 154 8.51 7.31 4.56
N LYS A 155 9.44 8.10 4.01
CA LYS A 155 9.39 9.58 4.07
C LYS A 155 9.17 10.27 2.72
N GLN A 156 9.12 9.52 1.62
CA GLN A 156 9.21 10.13 0.29
C GLN A 156 8.35 9.42 -0.76
N ALA A 157 7.52 10.21 -1.45
CA ALA A 157 6.94 9.88 -2.75
C ALA A 157 7.95 10.13 -3.88
N MET A 158 8.15 9.15 -4.75
CA MET A 158 9.08 9.19 -5.88
C MET A 158 8.78 8.09 -6.91
N GLY A 159 9.37 8.13 -8.10
CA GLY A 159 9.22 7.07 -9.10
C GLY A 159 7.76 6.79 -9.46
N PHE A 160 6.96 7.85 -9.59
CA PHE A 160 5.51 7.80 -9.81
C PHE A 160 4.67 7.30 -8.62
N CYS A 161 5.30 6.93 -7.51
CA CYS A 161 4.64 6.32 -6.36
C CYS A 161 4.36 7.36 -5.27
N LEU A 162 3.12 7.37 -4.75
CA LEU A 162 2.70 8.25 -3.64
C LEU A 162 2.61 7.50 -2.30
N HIS A 163 2.00 6.31 -2.31
CA HIS A 163 1.94 5.40 -1.16
C HIS A 163 2.34 3.99 -1.57
N ASN A 164 2.96 3.24 -0.66
CA ASN A 164 3.45 1.90 -0.92
C ASN A 164 2.35 0.85 -0.74
N ASN A 165 1.55 0.65 -1.79
CA ASN A 165 0.40 -0.26 -1.81
C ASN A 165 0.74 -1.69 -1.31
N ALA A 166 1.91 -2.23 -1.71
CA ALA A 166 2.33 -3.57 -1.32
C ALA A 166 2.73 -3.64 0.16
N ALA A 167 3.40 -2.61 0.68
CA ALA A 167 3.73 -2.53 2.10
C ALA A 167 2.48 -2.36 2.98
N VAL A 168 1.52 -1.54 2.56
CA VAL A 168 0.20 -1.42 3.22
C VAL A 168 -0.52 -2.77 3.25
N ALA A 169 -0.56 -3.49 2.13
CA ALA A 169 -1.18 -4.82 2.05
C ALA A 169 -0.49 -5.84 2.97
N ALA A 170 0.84 -5.83 3.02
CA ALA A 170 1.61 -6.70 3.92
C ALA A 170 1.29 -6.40 5.39
N SER A 171 1.24 -5.12 5.77
CA SER A 171 0.88 -4.72 7.12
C SER A 171 -0.57 -5.11 7.47
N ALA A 172 -1.52 -4.90 6.55
CA ALA A 172 -2.91 -5.36 6.71
C ALA A 172 -3.01 -6.89 6.89
N ALA A 173 -2.21 -7.67 6.15
CA ALA A 173 -2.14 -9.11 6.31
C ALA A 173 -1.61 -9.53 7.69
N LEU A 174 -0.57 -8.85 8.20
CA LEU A 174 -0.03 -9.10 9.55
C LEU A 174 -1.08 -8.80 10.62
N VAL A 175 -1.80 -7.68 10.51
CA VAL A 175 -2.92 -7.33 11.41
C VAL A 175 -4.05 -8.36 11.34
N ALA A 176 -4.34 -8.89 10.16
CA ALA A 176 -5.30 -9.97 9.96
C ALA A 176 -4.84 -11.34 10.50
N GLY A 177 -3.65 -11.43 11.09
CA GLY A 177 -3.13 -12.62 11.76
C GLY A 177 -2.09 -13.42 10.97
N ALA A 178 -1.63 -12.92 9.82
CA ALA A 178 -0.50 -13.53 9.13
C ALA A 178 0.77 -13.42 9.99
N LYS A 179 1.49 -14.53 10.16
CA LYS A 179 2.74 -14.57 10.93
C LYS A 179 3.97 -14.22 10.09
N LYS A 180 3.90 -14.49 8.80
CA LYS A 180 4.94 -14.24 7.81
C LYS A 180 4.30 -13.84 6.50
N VAL A 181 4.87 -12.84 5.83
CA VAL A 181 4.44 -12.34 4.52
C VAL A 181 5.62 -12.41 3.56
N LEU A 182 5.37 -12.85 2.33
CA LEU A 182 6.33 -12.79 1.23
C LEU A 182 5.85 -11.74 0.24
N ILE A 183 6.73 -10.80 -0.10
CA ILE A 183 6.54 -9.87 -1.21
C ILE A 183 7.53 -10.28 -2.31
N VAL A 184 6.99 -10.66 -3.47
CA VAL A 184 7.78 -10.86 -4.69
C VAL A 184 7.52 -9.69 -5.61
N ASP A 185 8.54 -8.90 -5.87
CA ASP A 185 8.51 -7.75 -6.77
C ASP A 185 9.22 -8.10 -8.07
N TRP A 186 8.44 -8.21 -9.13
CA TRP A 186 8.92 -8.52 -10.47
C TRP A 186 8.89 -7.31 -11.41
N ASP A 187 8.63 -6.11 -10.89
CA ASP A 187 8.81 -4.91 -11.70
C ASP A 187 10.26 -4.83 -12.19
N VAL A 188 10.46 -4.27 -13.38
CA VAL A 188 11.81 -4.17 -13.95
C VAL A 188 12.72 -3.25 -13.15
N HIS A 189 12.15 -2.35 -12.34
CA HIS A 189 12.85 -1.48 -11.41
C HIS A 189 12.83 -2.06 -10.00
N HIS A 190 13.91 -1.83 -9.26
CA HIS A 190 13.95 -2.20 -7.84
C HIS A 190 12.93 -1.39 -7.03
N GLY A 191 12.11 -2.07 -6.21
CA GLY A 191 11.18 -1.44 -5.26
C GLY A 191 11.88 -0.93 -4.01
N ASN A 192 12.73 0.10 -4.17
CA ASN A 192 13.55 0.66 -3.10
C ASN A 192 12.75 1.11 -1.86
N GLY A 193 11.51 1.60 -2.04
CA GLY A 193 10.67 1.99 -0.92
C GLY A 193 10.16 0.78 -0.14
N THR A 194 9.84 -0.32 -0.84
CA THR A 194 9.46 -1.57 -0.18
C THR A 194 10.64 -2.20 0.57
N GLN A 195 11.84 -2.18 0.01
CA GLN A 195 13.06 -2.59 0.72
C GLN A 195 13.27 -1.72 1.96
N GLU A 196 13.27 -0.38 1.82
CA GLU A 196 13.44 0.55 2.95
C GLU A 196 12.47 0.27 4.11
N ILE A 197 11.18 0.09 3.80
CA ILE A 197 10.15 -0.16 4.82
C ILE A 197 10.39 -1.47 5.57
N PHE A 198 10.82 -2.53 4.88
CA PHE A 198 10.98 -3.86 5.48
C PHE A 198 12.43 -4.26 5.78
N GLU A 199 13.39 -3.34 5.63
CA GLU A 199 14.83 -3.56 5.79
C GLU A 199 15.16 -4.27 7.12
N GLN A 200 14.49 -3.88 8.20
CA GLN A 200 14.68 -4.47 9.54
C GLN A 200 13.54 -5.42 9.96
N SER A 201 12.58 -5.68 9.06
CA SER A 201 11.40 -6.49 9.37
C SER A 201 11.71 -7.98 9.34
N LYS A 202 11.46 -8.66 10.46
CA LYS A 202 11.55 -10.12 10.56
C LYS A 202 10.35 -10.90 9.99
N PRO A 203 9.09 -10.40 10.08
CA PRO A 203 7.94 -11.15 9.56
C PRO A 203 7.74 -11.00 8.05
N VAL A 204 8.40 -10.04 7.37
CA VAL A 204 8.24 -9.82 5.93
C VAL A 204 9.52 -10.18 5.20
N LEU A 205 9.43 -11.07 4.21
CA LEU A 205 10.51 -11.35 3.27
C LEU A 205 10.23 -10.60 1.97
N TYR A 206 11.16 -9.74 1.54
CA TYR A 206 11.14 -9.07 0.26
C TYR A 206 12.10 -9.74 -0.72
N ILE A 207 11.63 -10.05 -1.92
CA ILE A 207 12.44 -10.56 -3.03
C ILE A 207 12.15 -9.70 -4.25
N SER A 208 13.18 -9.08 -4.81
CA SER A 208 13.07 -8.28 -6.04
C SER A 208 13.84 -8.92 -7.19
N LEU A 209 13.23 -8.95 -8.38
CA LEU A 209 13.88 -9.33 -9.63
C LEU A 209 13.84 -8.13 -10.56
N HIS A 210 14.96 -7.41 -10.67
CA HIS A 210 15.00 -6.14 -11.41
C HIS A 210 16.28 -6.01 -12.24
N ARG A 211 16.26 -5.08 -13.19
CA ARG A 211 17.44 -4.69 -13.95
C ARG A 211 18.27 -3.73 -13.10
N HIS A 212 19.53 -4.06 -12.84
CA HIS A 212 20.41 -3.26 -11.97
C HIS A 212 21.54 -2.52 -12.73
N GLU A 213 22.23 -3.20 -13.64
CA GLU A 213 23.35 -2.64 -14.43
C GLU A 213 24.48 -1.98 -13.63
N GLY A 214 24.74 -2.48 -12.42
CA GLY A 214 25.71 -1.89 -11.49
C GLY A 214 25.30 -0.50 -11.02
N GLY A 215 24.02 -0.34 -10.67
CA GLY A 215 23.43 0.92 -10.21
C GLY A 215 23.12 1.94 -11.30
N LYS A 216 23.27 1.58 -12.60
CA LYS A 216 23.04 2.50 -13.73
C LYS A 216 21.60 2.52 -14.22
N PHE A 217 20.81 1.53 -13.85
CA PHE A 217 19.37 1.50 -14.14
C PHE A 217 18.59 2.04 -12.95
N TYR A 218 17.55 2.84 -13.20
CA TYR A 218 16.73 3.42 -12.14
C TYR A 218 16.15 2.33 -11.22
N PRO A 219 16.11 2.51 -9.89
CA PRO A 219 16.53 3.67 -9.09
C PRO A 219 18.01 3.68 -8.67
N GLY A 220 18.80 2.69 -9.12
CA GLY A 220 20.22 2.56 -8.79
C GLY A 220 20.54 1.78 -7.52
N THR A 221 19.53 1.40 -6.74
CA THR A 221 19.65 0.55 -5.52
C THR A 221 19.36 -0.92 -5.83
N GLY A 222 19.38 -1.78 -4.81
CA GLY A 222 19.03 -3.20 -4.94
C GLY A 222 20.18 -4.04 -5.46
N ALA A 223 21.41 -3.72 -5.07
CA ALA A 223 22.55 -4.60 -5.35
C ALA A 223 22.34 -5.98 -4.71
N ALA A 224 23.02 -7.01 -5.22
CA ALA A 224 22.82 -8.38 -4.75
C ALA A 224 23.34 -8.64 -3.31
N ASP A 225 24.09 -7.70 -2.74
CA ASP A 225 24.66 -7.72 -1.39
C ASP A 225 23.90 -6.84 -0.38
N GLU A 226 22.79 -6.23 -0.81
CA GLU A 226 21.74 -5.66 0.05
C GLU A 226 20.74 -6.76 0.44
#